data_AF-A0A2D8IRF5-F1
#
_entry.id   AF-A0A2D8IRF5-F1
#
_cell.length_a   1.000
_cell.length_b   1.000
_cell.length_c   1.000
_cell.angle_alpha   90.00
_cell.angle_beta   90.00
_cell.angle_gamma   90.00
#
_symmetry.space_group_name_H-M   'P 1'
#
loop_
_entity.id
_entity.type
_entity.pdbx_description
1 polymer ?
#
loop_
_entity_poly.entity_id
_entity_poly.type
_entity_poly.pdbx_seq_one_letter_code
_entity_poly.pdbx_strand_id
1 'polypeptide(L)'
;MSGSNTEFLRRLTRAGLRTLDHTRALDFLAPLLLRFYLASVFIAVGLTKLMTFPDTVSWFGNPDWGLGLPVPWLMAALATWAELLGGLLLLFGLGTRLIAVLNNGIEFAATYFVMLLSLFFTGAGRFVSLDYWWRRWWLNDENT
;
A
#
# COMPACT_ATOMS: atom_id res chain seq x y z
N MET A 1 53.88 -9.73 -20.23
CA MET A 1 52.79 -10.39 -20.99
C MET A 1 51.39 -10.18 -20.35
N SER A 2 51.14 -9.07 -19.63
CA SER A 2 49.91 -8.89 -18.84
C SER A 2 48.78 -8.06 -19.54
N GLY A 3 49.08 -7.30 -20.60
CA GLY A 3 48.12 -6.38 -21.23
C GLY A 3 47.12 -6.98 -22.23
N SER A 4 47.37 -8.18 -22.76
CA SER A 4 46.50 -8.84 -23.77
C SER A 4 45.18 -9.33 -23.16
N ASN A 5 45.26 -10.00 -22.00
CA ASN A 5 44.10 -10.63 -21.36
C ASN A 5 43.09 -9.60 -20.85
N THR A 6 43.55 -8.44 -20.39
CA THR A 6 42.69 -7.34 -19.92
C THR A 6 41.93 -6.66 -21.06
N GLU A 7 42.55 -6.47 -22.22
CA GLU A 7 41.89 -5.97 -23.44
C GLU A 7 40.83 -6.94 -23.95
N PHE A 8 41.12 -8.24 -23.96
CA PHE A 8 40.17 -9.28 -24.36
C PHE A 8 38.93 -9.33 -23.45
N LEU A 9 39.11 -9.30 -22.13
CA LEU A 9 38.01 -9.27 -21.16
C LEU A 9 37.16 -8.00 -21.28
N ARG A 10 37.78 -6.84 -21.55
CA ARG A 10 37.08 -5.57 -21.79
C ARG A 10 36.28 -5.55 -23.09
N ARG A 11 36.70 -6.31 -24.11
CA ARG A 11 35.95 -6.47 -25.36
C ARG A 11 34.75 -7.39 -25.18
N LEU A 12 34.93 -8.52 -24.49
CA LEU A 12 33.85 -9.45 -24.16
C LEU A 12 32.76 -8.81 -23.28
N THR A 13 33.15 -8.09 -22.24
CA THR A 13 32.20 -7.39 -21.35
C THR A 13 31.43 -6.28 -22.08
N ARG A 14 32.11 -5.46 -22.90
CA ARG A 14 31.44 -4.43 -23.70
C ARG A 14 30.53 -5.01 -24.78
N ALA A 15 30.90 -6.14 -25.38
CA ALA A 15 30.04 -6.86 -26.32
C ALA A 15 28.79 -7.41 -25.61
N GLY A 16 28.94 -7.99 -24.42
CA GLY A 16 27.81 -8.46 -23.60
C GLY A 16 26.90 -7.33 -23.09
N LEU A 17 27.45 -6.18 -22.74
CA LEU A 17 26.65 -5.01 -22.34
C LEU A 17 25.88 -4.40 -23.51
N ARG A 18 26.46 -4.39 -24.73
CA ARG A 18 25.76 -3.92 -25.95
C ARG A 18 24.56 -4.78 -26.32
N THR A 19 24.64 -6.10 -26.13
CA THR A 19 23.48 -6.98 -26.32
C THR A 19 22.43 -6.77 -25.24
N LEU A 20 22.83 -6.48 -23.99
CA LEU A 20 21.89 -6.06 -22.92
C LEU A 20 21.24 -4.69 -23.18
N ASP A 21 21.91 -3.77 -23.88
CA ASP A 21 21.32 -2.47 -24.22
C ASP A 21 20.12 -2.61 -25.18
N HIS A 22 20.07 -3.67 -26.02
CA HIS A 22 18.92 -3.94 -26.87
C HIS A 22 17.66 -4.35 -26.09
N THR A 23 17.82 -4.98 -24.92
CA THR A 23 16.67 -5.29 -24.03
C THR A 23 16.09 -4.05 -23.35
N ARG A 24 16.83 -2.94 -23.26
CA ARG A 24 16.33 -1.68 -22.68
C ARG A 24 15.25 -0.99 -23.49
N ALA A 25 15.09 -1.37 -24.77
CA ALA A 25 13.96 -0.89 -25.57
C ALA A 25 12.61 -1.27 -24.97
N LEU A 26 12.54 -2.30 -24.10
CA LEU A 26 11.33 -2.72 -23.41
C LEU A 26 11.21 -2.20 -21.96
N ASP A 27 12.15 -1.38 -21.48
CA ASP A 27 12.13 -0.86 -20.11
C ASP A 27 10.92 0.07 -19.85
N PHE A 28 10.29 0.60 -20.90
CA PHE A 28 9.03 1.36 -20.77
C PHE A 28 7.82 0.45 -20.56
N LEU A 29 7.90 -0.82 -20.97
CA LEU A 29 6.79 -1.76 -20.93
C LEU A 29 6.47 -2.16 -19.49
N ALA A 30 7.49 -2.41 -18.67
CA ALA A 30 7.32 -2.76 -17.26
C ALA A 30 6.54 -1.70 -16.45
N PRO A 31 6.93 -0.40 -16.42
CA PRO A 31 6.17 0.64 -15.73
C PRO A 31 4.81 0.92 -16.39
N LEU A 32 4.69 0.76 -17.73
CA LEU A 32 3.42 0.92 -18.44
C LEU A 32 2.40 -0.16 -18.05
N LEU A 33 2.82 -1.43 -18.04
CA LEU A 33 1.99 -2.57 -17.65
C LEU A 33 1.60 -2.49 -16.17
N LEU A 34 2.54 -2.14 -15.29
CA LEU A 34 2.25 -1.95 -13.88
C LEU A 34 1.18 -0.85 -13.68
N ARG A 35 1.27 0.26 -14.42
CA ARG A 35 0.29 1.34 -14.38
C ARG A 35 -1.09 0.89 -14.84
N PHE A 36 -1.18 0.17 -15.97
CA PHE A 36 -2.46 -0.35 -16.46
C PHE A 36 -3.08 -1.35 -15.48
N TYR A 37 -2.27 -2.24 -14.92
CA TYR A 37 -2.70 -3.18 -13.88
C TYR A 37 -3.28 -2.44 -12.66
N LEU A 38 -2.50 -1.56 -12.04
CA LEU A 38 -2.95 -0.77 -10.87
C LEU A 38 -4.19 0.07 -11.18
N ALA A 39 -4.23 0.76 -12.33
CA ALA A 39 -5.37 1.55 -12.75
C ALA A 39 -6.63 0.70 -12.88
N SER A 40 -6.54 -0.47 -13.54
CA SER A 40 -7.68 -1.38 -13.69
C SER A 40 -8.19 -1.90 -12.35
N VAL A 41 -7.30 -2.24 -11.42
CA VAL A 41 -7.66 -2.71 -10.08
C VAL A 41 -8.39 -1.61 -9.31
N PHE A 42 -7.84 -0.40 -9.24
CA PHE A 42 -8.48 0.70 -8.51
C PHE A 42 -9.82 1.11 -9.11
N ILE A 43 -9.94 1.15 -10.44
CA ILE A 43 -11.22 1.42 -11.10
C ILE A 43 -12.22 0.30 -10.78
N ALA A 44 -11.82 -0.97 -10.87
CA ALA A 44 -12.71 -2.10 -10.58
C ALA A 44 -13.18 -2.11 -9.12
N VAL A 45 -12.27 -1.85 -8.17
CA VAL A 45 -12.60 -1.79 -6.73
C VAL A 45 -13.51 -0.59 -6.44
N GLY A 46 -13.17 0.59 -6.96
CA GLY A 46 -13.99 1.80 -6.80
C GLY A 46 -15.38 1.66 -7.42
N LEU A 47 -15.48 1.03 -8.59
CA LEU A 47 -16.78 0.74 -9.22
C LEU A 47 -17.59 -0.24 -8.37
N THR A 48 -16.94 -1.25 -7.80
CA THR A 48 -17.60 -2.19 -6.90
C THR A 48 -18.14 -1.47 -5.66
N LYS A 49 -17.34 -0.59 -5.03
CA LYS A 49 -17.77 0.25 -3.89
C LYS A 49 -18.90 1.21 -4.25
N LEU A 50 -18.93 1.69 -5.48
CA LEU A 50 -20.03 2.53 -5.97
C LEU A 50 -21.32 1.72 -6.12
N MET A 51 -21.25 0.48 -6.60
CA MET A 51 -22.41 -0.40 -6.75
C MET A 51 -22.92 -0.92 -5.41
N THR A 52 -22.02 -1.20 -4.47
CA THR A 52 -22.33 -1.64 -3.10
C THR A 52 -22.16 -0.49 -2.09
N PHE A 53 -22.48 0.73 -2.52
CA PHE A 53 -22.29 1.92 -1.69
C PHE A 53 -23.00 1.85 -0.34
N PRO A 54 -24.28 1.40 -0.26
CA PRO A 54 -24.96 1.25 1.03
C PRO A 54 -24.24 0.29 1.99
N ASP A 55 -23.70 -0.82 1.48
CA ASP A 55 -22.96 -1.80 2.29
C ASP A 55 -21.63 -1.21 2.77
N THR A 56 -20.96 -0.44 1.91
CA THR A 56 -19.74 0.29 2.24
C THR A 56 -20.03 1.30 3.36
N VAL A 57 -21.12 2.08 3.25
CA VAL A 57 -21.56 3.01 4.30
C VAL A 57 -21.90 2.27 5.60
N SER A 58 -22.59 1.13 5.51
CA SER A 58 -22.92 0.30 6.69
C SER A 58 -21.66 -0.21 7.37
N TRP A 59 -20.66 -0.66 6.62
CA TRP A 59 -19.37 -1.09 7.16
C TRP A 59 -18.61 0.08 7.80
N PHE A 60 -18.64 1.28 7.20
CA PHE A 60 -18.04 2.47 7.82
C PHE A 60 -18.73 2.88 9.12
N GLY A 61 -20.04 2.70 9.24
CA GLY A 61 -20.84 3.22 10.36
C GLY A 61 -21.13 2.24 11.50
N ASN A 62 -21.06 0.92 11.27
CA ASN A 62 -21.40 -0.07 12.28
C ASN A 62 -20.23 -0.28 13.27
N PRO A 63 -20.42 -0.09 14.60
CA PRO A 63 -19.36 -0.25 15.59
C PRO A 63 -19.12 -1.71 16.05
N ASP A 64 -20.07 -2.62 15.79
CA ASP A 64 -20.00 -4.01 16.27
C ASP A 64 -19.11 -4.88 15.37
N TRP A 65 -19.22 -4.70 14.05
CA TRP A 65 -18.47 -5.49 13.04
C TRP A 65 -17.80 -4.64 11.96
N GLY A 66 -18.03 -3.33 11.97
CA GLY A 66 -17.45 -2.38 11.03
C GLY A 66 -16.48 -1.41 11.73
N LEU A 67 -16.41 -0.20 11.20
CA LEU A 67 -15.51 0.85 11.66
C LEU A 67 -16.11 1.75 12.77
N GLY A 68 -17.43 1.82 12.88
CA GLY A 68 -18.11 2.68 13.86
C GLY A 68 -17.82 4.18 13.71
N LEU A 69 -17.46 4.66 12.52
CA LEU A 69 -17.03 6.05 12.32
C LEU A 69 -18.22 7.02 12.22
N PRO A 70 -18.04 8.26 12.69
CA PRO A 70 -19.02 9.32 12.48
C PRO A 70 -19.10 9.70 11.00
N VAL A 71 -20.29 10.06 10.54
CA VAL A 71 -20.55 10.49 9.15
C VAL A 71 -20.09 9.46 8.09
N PRO A 72 -20.53 8.20 8.19
CA PRO A 72 -20.00 7.10 7.36
C PRO A 72 -20.27 7.26 5.86
N TRP A 73 -21.36 7.93 5.49
CA TRP A 73 -21.70 8.22 4.09
C TRP A 73 -20.61 9.07 3.40
N LEU A 74 -20.02 10.02 4.13
CA LEU A 74 -18.99 10.91 3.59
C LEU A 74 -17.68 10.14 3.43
N MET A 75 -17.32 9.32 4.41
CA MET A 75 -16.11 8.49 4.35
C MET A 75 -16.17 7.50 3.19
N ALA A 76 -17.30 6.81 3.03
CA ALA A 76 -17.51 5.90 1.90
C ALA A 76 -17.46 6.65 0.57
N ALA A 77 -18.05 7.84 0.48
CA ALA A 77 -18.02 8.67 -0.74
C ALA A 77 -16.58 9.09 -1.08
N LEU A 78 -15.82 9.58 -0.10
CA LEU A 78 -14.43 10.00 -0.29
C LEU A 78 -13.54 8.82 -0.70
N ALA A 79 -13.68 7.66 -0.06
CA ALA A 79 -12.93 6.46 -0.42
C ALA A 79 -13.24 6.00 -1.85
N THR A 80 -14.53 5.92 -2.20
CA THR A 80 -14.99 5.51 -3.54
C THR A 80 -14.48 6.47 -4.61
N TRP A 81 -14.59 7.79 -4.38
CA TRP A 81 -14.13 8.79 -5.33
C TRP A 81 -12.61 8.86 -5.46
N ALA A 82 -11.87 8.69 -4.36
CA ALA A 82 -10.41 8.65 -4.40
C ALA A 82 -9.91 7.47 -5.25
N GLU A 83 -10.53 6.31 -5.12
CA GLU A 83 -10.16 5.12 -5.90
C GLU A 83 -10.50 5.25 -7.38
N LEU A 84 -11.70 5.73 -7.71
CA LEU A 84 -12.12 5.94 -9.10
C LEU A 84 -11.30 7.02 -9.79
N LEU A 85 -11.16 8.19 -9.18
CA LEU A 85 -10.40 9.29 -9.75
C LEU A 85 -8.92 8.96 -9.81
N GLY A 86 -8.36 8.37 -8.76
CA GLY A 86 -6.96 7.96 -8.74
C GLY A 86 -6.66 6.86 -9.77
N GLY A 87 -7.57 5.89 -9.94
CA GLY A 87 -7.47 4.87 -10.98
C GLY A 87 -7.51 5.46 -12.40
N LEU A 88 -8.41 6.40 -12.66
CA LEU A 88 -8.49 7.11 -13.94
C LEU A 88 -7.25 7.97 -14.21
N LEU A 89 -6.76 8.71 -13.22
CA LEU A 89 -5.57 9.54 -13.37
C LEU A 89 -4.31 8.68 -13.58
N LEU A 90 -4.22 7.52 -12.91
CA LEU A 90 -3.19 6.52 -13.18
C LEU A 90 -3.28 5.98 -14.61
N LEU A 91 -4.48 5.70 -15.11
CA LEU A 91 -4.69 5.22 -16.48
C LEU A 91 -4.13 6.20 -17.52
N PHE A 92 -4.41 7.50 -17.36
CA PHE A 92 -3.90 8.57 -18.23
C PHE A 92 -2.44 8.96 -17.95
N GLY A 93 -1.81 8.42 -16.90
CA GLY A 93 -0.42 8.70 -16.57
C GLY A 93 -0.18 10.05 -15.90
N LEU A 94 -1.21 10.67 -15.33
CA LEU A 94 -1.11 11.94 -14.63
C LEU A 94 -0.67 11.68 -13.19
N GLY A 95 0.42 12.30 -12.73
CA GLY A 95 0.84 12.23 -11.33
C GLY A 95 1.08 10.81 -10.80
N THR A 96 1.51 9.86 -11.64
CA THR A 96 1.52 8.41 -11.35
C THR A 96 2.12 8.02 -10.00
N ARG A 97 3.24 8.65 -9.60
CA ARG A 97 3.85 8.41 -8.29
C ARG A 97 2.97 8.89 -7.14
N LEU A 98 2.46 10.12 -7.23
CA LEU A 98 1.64 10.71 -6.18
C LEU A 98 0.34 9.94 -6.01
N ILE A 99 -0.28 9.54 -7.13
CA ILE A 99 -1.59 8.90 -7.10
C ILE A 99 -1.49 7.43 -6.73
N ALA A 100 -0.44 6.72 -7.14
CA ALA A 100 -0.17 5.38 -6.63
C ALA A 100 0.04 5.41 -5.11
N VAL A 101 0.82 6.38 -4.60
CA VAL A 101 1.00 6.55 -3.15
C VAL A 101 -0.30 7.00 -2.49
N LEU A 102 -1.13 7.82 -3.11
CA LEU A 102 -2.41 8.25 -2.55
C LEU A 102 -3.41 7.10 -2.48
N ASN A 103 -3.61 6.35 -3.56
CA ASN A 103 -4.60 5.26 -3.59
C ASN A 103 -4.19 4.08 -2.70
N ASN A 104 -2.92 3.68 -2.71
CA ASN A 104 -2.44 2.64 -1.78
C ASN A 104 -2.30 3.21 -0.36
N GLY A 105 -1.80 4.43 -0.23
CA GLY A 105 -1.51 5.06 1.05
C GLY A 105 -2.75 5.50 1.81
N ILE A 106 -3.86 5.85 1.15
CA ILE A 106 -5.11 6.17 1.84
C ILE A 106 -5.74 4.92 2.42
N GLU A 107 -5.68 3.78 1.74
CA GLU A 107 -6.10 2.48 2.27
C GLU A 107 -5.24 2.08 3.48
N PHE A 108 -3.91 2.14 3.35
CA PHE A 108 -3.00 1.89 4.47
C PHE A 108 -3.23 2.89 5.62
N ALA A 109 -3.30 4.18 5.35
CA ALA A 109 -3.49 5.23 6.35
C ALA A 109 -4.84 5.11 7.05
N ALA A 110 -5.93 4.81 6.33
CA ALA A 110 -7.22 4.55 6.94
C ALA A 110 -7.17 3.31 7.83
N THR A 111 -6.55 2.22 7.36
CA THR A 111 -6.41 0.98 8.15
C THR A 111 -5.60 1.23 9.43
N TYR A 112 -4.45 1.91 9.34
CA TYR A 112 -3.62 2.23 10.50
C TYR A 112 -4.26 3.26 11.42
N PHE A 113 -4.89 4.30 10.88
CA PHE A 113 -5.60 5.31 11.68
C PHE A 113 -6.71 4.67 12.50
N VAL A 114 -7.51 3.82 11.87
CA VAL A 114 -8.58 3.06 12.54
C VAL A 114 -8.00 2.12 13.58
N MET A 115 -6.94 1.39 13.24
CA MET A 115 -6.29 0.47 14.18
C MET A 115 -5.77 1.21 15.41
N LEU A 116 -5.14 2.38 15.20
CA LEU A 116 -4.69 3.25 16.27
C LEU A 116 -5.84 3.83 17.08
N LEU A 117 -6.94 4.23 16.44
CA LEU A 117 -8.14 4.74 17.10
C LEU A 117 -8.81 3.65 17.94
N SER A 118 -8.92 2.44 17.40
CA SER A 118 -9.42 1.26 18.12
C SER A 118 -8.52 0.91 19.32
N LEU A 119 -7.20 0.94 19.14
CA LEU A 119 -6.25 0.75 20.24
C LEU A 119 -6.32 1.87 21.27
N PHE A 120 -6.63 3.10 20.86
CA PHE A 120 -6.79 4.23 21.76
C PHE A 120 -8.01 4.06 22.69
N PHE A 121 -9.14 3.56 22.17
CA PHE A 121 -10.36 3.38 22.95
C PHE A 121 -10.47 2.01 23.65
N THR A 122 -9.97 0.93 23.03
CA THR A 122 -10.07 -0.45 23.53
C THR A 122 -8.82 -0.89 24.31
N GLY A 123 -7.69 -0.19 24.13
CA GLY A 123 -6.39 -0.55 24.68
C GLY A 123 -5.75 -1.75 23.95
N ALA A 124 -4.44 -1.95 24.13
CA ALA A 124 -3.66 -3.04 23.51
C ALA A 124 -4.06 -4.48 23.93
N GLY A 125 -5.13 -4.63 24.71
CA GLY A 125 -5.61 -5.91 25.23
C GLY A 125 -4.78 -6.47 26.39
N ARG A 126 -5.47 -7.03 27.40
CA ARG A 126 -4.90 -7.55 28.66
C ARG A 126 -3.85 -8.67 28.51
N PHE A 127 -3.72 -9.29 27.34
CA PHE A 127 -2.91 -10.50 27.15
C PHE A 127 -1.71 -10.36 26.19
N VAL A 128 -1.64 -9.29 25.38
CA VAL A 128 -0.63 -9.15 24.30
C VAL A 128 0.29 -7.93 24.50
N SER A 129 0.00 -7.05 25.46
CA SER A 129 0.90 -5.93 25.74
C SER A 129 2.16 -6.38 26.50
N LEU A 130 3.34 -6.04 25.97
CA LEU A 130 4.63 -6.15 26.67
C LEU A 130 4.58 -5.43 28.04
N ASP A 131 3.80 -4.34 28.13
CA ASP A 131 3.58 -3.58 29.37
C ASP A 131 2.93 -4.39 30.48
N TYR A 132 2.01 -5.32 30.17
CA TYR A 132 1.39 -6.19 31.17
C TYR A 132 2.42 -7.19 31.75
N TRP A 133 3.20 -7.80 30.87
CA TRP A 133 4.24 -8.76 31.26
C TRP A 133 5.37 -8.08 32.03
N TRP A 134 5.77 -6.87 31.63
CA TRP A 134 6.78 -6.08 32.34
C TRP A 134 6.34 -5.73 33.76
N ARG A 135 5.10 -5.25 33.92
CA ARG A 135 4.55 -4.89 35.24
C ARG A 135 4.36 -6.12 36.13
N ARG A 136 3.97 -7.26 35.56
CA ARG A 136 3.87 -8.54 36.29
C ARG A 136 5.23 -9.08 36.73
N TRP A 137 6.24 -8.95 35.89
CA TRP A 137 7.61 -9.38 36.20
C TRP A 137 8.19 -8.53 37.35
N TRP A 138 8.08 -7.21 37.25
CA TRP A 138 8.61 -6.29 38.26
C TRP A 138 7.98 -6.48 39.65
N LEU A 139 6.67 -6.73 39.73
CA LEU A 139 5.98 -6.93 41.01
C LEU A 139 6.29 -8.29 41.67
N ASN A 140 6.85 -9.25 40.93
CA ASN A 140 7.24 -10.54 41.48
C ASN A 140 8.63 -10.52 42.13
N ASP A 141 9.53 -9.62 41.71
CA ASP A 141 10.88 -9.51 42.27
C ASP A 141 10.91 -8.78 43.63
N GLU A 142 9.88 -7.99 43.96
CA GLU A 142 9.78 -7.30 45.26
C GLU A 142 9.16 -8.15 46.38
N ASN A 143 8.69 -9.38 46.09
CA ASN A 143 7.97 -10.24 47.04
C ASN A 143 8.66 -11.59 47.31
N THR A 144 9.96 -11.69 47.01
CA THR A 144 10.85 -12.83 47.35
C THR A 144 12.01 -12.39 48.22
#